data_AF-A0AA96XTQ1-F1
#
_entry.id   AF-A0AA96XTQ1-F1
#
_cell.length_a   1.000
_cell.length_b   1.000
_cell.length_c   1.000
_cell.angle_alpha   90.00
_cell.angle_beta   90.00
_cell.angle_gamma   90.00
#
_symmetry.space_group_name_H-M   'P 1'
#
loop_
_entity.id
_entity.type
_entity.pdbx_description
1 polymer ?
#
loop_
_entity_poly.entity_id
_entity_poly.type
_entity_poly.pdbx_seq_one_letter_code
_entity_poly.pdbx_strand_id
1 'polypeptide(L)'
;MRTWRAFVRGLDEQSTYGRDYEALLERNVEDLRAELGIGAGPHRAGLGAALRFAAALTAGAVVGSLMMLVLVSPITLALWWRGRRAKAQALAAAP
;
A
#
# COMPACT_ATOMS: atom_id res chain seq x y z
N MET A 1 -11.97 -4.21 7.16
CA MET A 1 -12.52 -2.83 7.31
C MET A 1 -11.60 -1.84 8.05
N ARG A 2 -10.65 -2.26 8.92
CA ARG A 2 -9.74 -1.34 9.63
C ARG A 2 -8.81 -0.55 8.68
N THR A 3 -8.23 -1.20 7.67
CA THR A 3 -7.34 -0.58 6.68
C THR A 3 -8.04 0.46 5.83
N TRP A 4 -9.27 0.16 5.36
CA TRP A 4 -10.10 1.11 4.63
C TRP A 4 -10.44 2.36 5.46
N ARG A 5 -10.88 2.19 6.71
CA ARG A 5 -11.15 3.32 7.61
C ARG A 5 -9.90 4.16 7.87
N ALA A 6 -8.74 3.52 8.02
CA ALA A 6 -7.47 4.22 8.19
C ALA A 6 -7.08 4.98 6.92
N PHE A 7 -7.29 4.41 5.73
CA PHE A 7 -7.04 5.07 4.45
C PHE A 7 -7.93 6.29 4.23
N VAL A 8 -9.24 6.15 4.43
CA VAL A 8 -10.20 7.27 4.31
C VAL A 8 -9.84 8.37 5.31
N ARG A 9 -9.56 8.01 6.56
CA ARG A 9 -9.13 8.97 7.58
C ARG A 9 -7.86 9.72 7.16
N GLY A 10 -6.85 9.01 6.66
CA GLY A 10 -5.61 9.64 6.20
C GLY A 10 -5.75 10.49 4.93
N LEU A 11 -6.82 10.32 4.15
CA LEU A 11 -7.13 11.16 2.99
C LEU A 11 -7.70 12.52 3.41
N ASP A 12 -8.46 12.53 4.51
CA ASP A 12 -9.09 13.73 5.06
C ASP A 12 -8.13 14.52 5.99
N GLU A 13 -7.20 13.82 6.63
CA GLU A 13 -6.17 14.43 7.49
C GLU A 13 -5.12 15.17 6.66
N GLN A 14 -4.90 16.46 6.96
CA GLN A 14 -3.84 17.24 6.32
C GLN A 14 -2.49 17.01 6.99
N SER A 15 -1.43 17.07 6.19
CA SER A 15 -0.07 16.98 6.71
C SER A 15 0.43 18.32 7.26
N THR A 16 1.20 18.26 8.34
CA THR A 16 1.98 19.37 8.88
C THR A 16 3.25 19.64 8.07
N TYR A 17 3.69 18.72 7.20
CA TYR A 17 4.90 18.89 6.41
C TYR A 17 4.80 20.08 5.44
N GLY A 18 5.85 20.89 5.38
CA GLY A 18 5.91 22.10 4.55
C GLY A 18 5.27 23.34 5.17
N ARG A 19 4.73 23.24 6.39
CA ARG A 19 4.30 24.40 7.19
C ARG A 19 5.47 24.93 8.02
N ASP A 20 5.40 26.22 8.37
CA ASP A 20 6.36 26.87 9.25
C ASP A 20 6.31 26.22 10.64
N TYR A 21 7.42 25.60 11.04
CA TYR A 21 7.52 24.84 12.27
C TYR A 21 7.45 25.74 13.51
N GLU A 22 8.06 26.91 13.47
CA GLU A 22 8.08 27.82 14.62
C GLU A 22 6.70 28.39 14.89
N ALA A 23 5.99 28.79 13.83
CA ALA A 23 4.60 29.25 13.94
C ALA A 23 3.64 28.17 14.47
N LEU A 24 3.97 26.89 14.33
CA LEU A 24 3.15 25.79 14.86
C LEU A 24 3.38 25.56 16.35
N LEU A 25 4.58 25.84 16.87
CA LEU A 25 4.90 25.68 18.30
C LEU A 25 4.16 26.67 19.19
N GLU A 26 3.80 27.83 18.65
CA GLU A 26 3.03 28.86 19.35
C GLU A 26 1.53 28.56 19.43
N ARG A 27 1.05 27.53 18.74
CA ARG A 27 -0.37 27.22 18.60
C ARG A 27 -0.83 26.11 19.53
N ASN A 28 -2.10 26.16 19.92
CA ASN A 28 -2.71 25.10 20.71
C ASN A 28 -2.90 23.82 19.87
N VAL A 29 -2.63 22.67 20.49
CA VAL A 29 -2.75 21.35 19.85
C VAL A 29 -4.19 21.07 19.42
N GLU A 30 -5.21 21.49 20.17
CA GLU A 30 -6.60 21.21 19.83
C GLU A 30 -7.06 21.99 18.60
N ASP A 31 -6.63 23.25 18.47
CA ASP A 31 -6.90 24.09 17.30
C ASP A 31 -6.23 23.53 16.06
N LEU A 32 -4.97 23.09 16.20
CA LEU A 32 -4.22 22.41 15.14
C LEU A 32 -4.90 21.11 14.72
N ARG A 33 -5.40 20.35 15.69
CA ARG A 33 -6.09 19.08 15.45
C ARG A 33 -7.38 19.29 14.66
N ALA A 34 -8.17 20.30 15.02
CA ALA A 34 -9.39 20.66 14.29
C ALA A 34 -9.07 21.15 12.87
N GLU A 35 -8.05 22.00 12.71
CA GLU A 35 -7.64 22.52 11.40
C GLU A 35 -7.13 21.42 10.46
N LEU A 36 -6.33 20.48 10.99
CA LEU A 36 -5.79 19.37 10.21
C LEU A 36 -6.81 18.26 9.97
N GLY A 37 -8.05 18.40 10.47
CA GLY A 37 -9.11 17.39 10.32
C GLY A 37 -8.87 16.11 11.14
N ILE A 38 -7.94 16.15 12.10
CA ILE A 38 -7.53 14.98 12.88
C ILE A 38 -8.65 14.62 13.87
N GLY A 39 -9.27 13.47 13.68
CA GLY A 39 -10.33 12.99 14.57
C GLY A 39 -11.73 13.51 14.26
N ALA A 40 -11.93 14.23 13.15
CA ALA A 40 -13.25 14.70 12.69
C ALA A 40 -14.23 13.56 12.30
N GLY A 41 -13.83 12.29 12.46
CA GLY A 41 -14.58 11.13 12.00
C GLY A 41 -14.54 11.03 10.46
N PRO A 42 -14.72 9.83 9.89
CA PRO A 42 -14.67 9.67 8.45
C PRO A 42 -15.82 10.47 7.81
N HIS A 43 -15.48 11.50 7.03
CA HIS A 43 -16.44 12.11 6.13
C HIS A 43 -16.91 11.01 5.17
N ARG A 44 -18.21 10.98 4.81
CA ARG A 44 -18.81 9.90 4.00
C ARG A 44 -17.91 9.56 2.81
N ALA A 45 -17.25 8.41 2.88
CA ALA A 45 -16.28 8.00 1.88
C ALA A 45 -16.99 7.88 0.51
N GLY A 46 -16.82 8.89 -0.34
CA GLY A 46 -17.41 8.93 -1.67
C GLY A 46 -16.70 7.99 -2.64
N LEU A 47 -17.28 7.84 -3.83
CA LEU A 47 -16.72 7.06 -4.96
C LEU A 47 -15.25 7.40 -5.25
N GLY A 48 -14.84 8.66 -5.07
CA GLY A 48 -13.44 9.08 -5.25
C GLY A 48 -12.45 8.43 -4.29
N ALA A 49 -12.82 8.21 -3.03
CA ALA A 49 -11.96 7.54 -2.05
C ALA A 49 -11.77 6.06 -2.42
N ALA A 50 -12.82 5.41 -2.95
CA ALA A 50 -12.77 4.02 -3.38
C ALA A 50 -11.83 3.84 -4.59
N LEU A 51 -11.91 4.74 -5.57
CA LEU A 51 -11.01 4.73 -6.73
C LEU A 51 -9.55 4.93 -6.32
N ARG A 52 -9.27 5.89 -5.43
CA ARG A 52 -7.90 6.13 -4.93
C ARG A 52 -7.35 4.93 -4.15
N PHE A 53 -8.19 4.27 -3.35
CA PHE A 53 -7.78 3.07 -2.63
C PHE A 53 -7.50 1.90 -3.59
N ALA A 54 -8.36 1.70 -4.60
CA ALA A 54 -8.12 0.71 -5.64
C ALA A 54 -6.81 0.99 -6.38
N ALA A 55 -6.54 2.25 -6.73
CA ALA A 55 -5.29 2.66 -7.36
C ALA A 55 -4.07 2.44 -6.46
N ALA A 56 -4.18 2.70 -5.15
CA ALA A 56 -3.11 2.44 -4.20
C ALA A 56 -2.82 0.94 -4.07
N LEU A 57 -3.86 0.10 -4.06
CA LEU A 57 -3.71 -1.35 -4.05
C LEU A 57 -3.04 -1.88 -5.32
N THR A 58 -3.46 -1.40 -6.50
CA THR A 58 -2.84 -1.81 -7.76
C THR A 58 -1.39 -1.35 -7.85
N ALA A 59 -1.08 -0.11 -7.44
CA ALA A 59 0.29 0.39 -7.38
C ALA A 59 1.16 -0.45 -6.44
N GLY A 60 0.68 -0.75 -5.22
CA GLY A 60 1.39 -1.61 -4.27
C GLY A 60 1.62 -3.02 -4.82
N ALA A 61 0.63 -3.60 -5.50
CA ALA A 61 0.75 -4.91 -6.13
C ALA A 61 1.78 -4.91 -7.27
N VAL A 62 1.80 -3.87 -8.11
CA VAL A 62 2.77 -3.72 -9.20
C VAL A 62 4.19 -3.59 -8.63
N VAL A 63 4.39 -2.69 -7.66
CA VAL A 63 5.70 -2.47 -7.02
C VAL A 63 6.17 -3.74 -6.31
N GLY A 64 5.31 -4.38 -5.52
CA GLY A 64 5.63 -5.63 -4.85
C GLY A 64 5.96 -6.77 -5.81
N SER A 65 5.23 -6.88 -6.93
CA SER A 65 5.52 -7.86 -7.98
C SER A 65 6.86 -7.60 -8.65
N LEU A 66 7.17 -6.33 -8.96
CA LEU A 66 8.45 -5.95 -9.53
C LEU A 66 9.61 -6.27 -8.58
N MET A 67 9.46 -5.94 -7.29
CA MET A 67 10.44 -6.30 -6.27
C MET A 67 10.62 -7.80 -6.14
N MET A 68 9.53 -8.58 -6.20
CA MET A 68 9.62 -10.05 -6.21
C MET A 68 10.34 -10.58 -7.46
N LEU A 69 10.14 -9.97 -8.62
CA LEU A 69 10.83 -10.35 -9.85
C LEU A 69 12.32 -10.03 -9.80
N VAL A 70 12.72 -8.95 -9.13
CA VAL A 70 14.12 -8.62 -8.87
C VAL A 70 14.73 -9.58 -7.84
N LEU A 71 14.02 -9.85 -6.75
CA LEU A 71 14.50 -10.70 -5.66
C LEU A 71 14.61 -12.17 -6.08
N VAL A 72 13.59 -12.67 -6.77
CA VAL A 72 13.63 -14.00 -7.37
C VAL A 72 14.40 -13.87 -8.68
N SER A 73 15.72 -14.00 -8.59
CA SER A 73 16.61 -14.01 -9.75
C SER A 73 15.96 -14.79 -10.89
N PRO A 74 15.86 -14.24 -12.12
CA PRO A 74 15.23 -14.95 -13.24
C PRO A 74 15.84 -16.34 -13.45
N ILE A 75 17.09 -16.54 -13.04
CA ILE A 75 17.82 -17.81 -13.04
C ILE A 75 17.23 -18.80 -12.03
N THR A 76 16.95 -18.39 -10.78
CA THR A 76 16.34 -19.29 -9.78
C THR A 76 14.92 -19.66 -10.16
N LEU A 77 14.15 -18.71 -10.71
CA LEU A 77 12.82 -18.98 -11.25
C LEU A 77 12.88 -19.96 -12.43
N ALA A 78 13.79 -19.73 -13.38
CA ALA A 78 13.97 -20.59 -14.55
C ALA A 78 14.43 -22.00 -14.18
N LEU A 79 15.41 -22.13 -13.27
CA LEU A 79 15.90 -23.42 -12.78
C LEU A 79 14.82 -24.19 -12.03
N TRP A 80 14.03 -23.50 -11.18
CA TRP A 80 12.91 -24.12 -10.50
C TRP A 80 11.82 -24.58 -11.47
N TRP A 81 11.49 -23.77 -12.48
CA TRP A 81 10.50 -24.14 -13.51
C TRP A 81 10.96 -25.35 -14.34
N ARG A 82 12.25 -25.39 -14.68
CA ARG A 82 12.88 -26.51 -15.40
C ARG A 82 12.87 -27.78 -14.56
N GLY A 83 13.23 -27.68 -13.27
CA GLY A 83 13.18 -28.79 -12.32
C GLY A 83 11.77 -29.31 -12.09
N ARG A 84 10.76 -28.42 -12.04
CA ARG A 84 9.35 -28.80 -11.88
C ARG A 84 8.83 -29.58 -13.09
N ARG A 85 9.19 -29.15 -14.31
CA ARG A 85 8.86 -29.88 -15.56
C ARG A 85 9.56 -31.23 -15.64
N ALA A 86 10.84 -31.29 -15.27
CA ALA A 86 11.59 -32.55 -15.22
C ALA A 86 10.98 -33.55 -14.21
N LYS A 87 10.57 -33.08 -13.03
CA LYS A 87 9.85 -33.91 -12.04
C LYS A 87 8.51 -34.40 -12.57
N ALA A 88 7.73 -33.56 -13.25
CA ALA A 88 6.46 -33.97 -13.85
C ALA A 88 6.65 -35.03 -14.94
N GLN A 89 7.70 -34.90 -15.77
CA GLN A 89 8.06 -35.91 -16.77
C GLN A 89 8.55 -37.22 -16.13
N ALA A 90 9.33 -37.14 -15.06
CA ALA A 90 9.78 -38.33 -14.31
C ALA A 90 8.62 -39.06 -13.61
N LEU A 91 7.62 -38.33 -13.10
CA LEU A 91 6.39 -38.91 -12.53
C LEU A 91 5.50 -39.54 -13.61
N ALA A 92 5.44 -38.95 -14.81
CA ALA A 92 4.67 -39.49 -15.93
C ALA A 92 5.36 -40.70 -16.62
N ALA A 93 6.68 -40.83 -16.47
CA ALA A 93 7.47 -41.94 -16.98
C ALA A 93 7.74 -43.02 -15.92
N ALA A 94 7.25 -42.86 -14.69
CA ALA A 94 7.29 -43.89 -13.67
C ALA A 94 6.25 -44.99 -14.02
N PRO A 95 6.63 -46.28 -14.00
CA PRO A 95 5.76 -47.40 -14.39
C PRO A 95 4.60 -47.65 -13.42
#